data_AF-A0AAW5A717-F1
#
_entry.id   AF-A0AAW5A717-F1
#
_cell.length_a   1.000
_cell.length_b   1.000
_cell.length_c   1.000
_cell.angle_alpha   90.00
_cell.angle_beta   90.00
_cell.angle_gamma   90.00
#
_symmetry.space_group_name_H-M   'P 1'
#
loop_
_entity.id
_entity.type
_entity.pdbx_description
1 polymer ?
#
loop_
_entity_poly.entity_id
_entity_poly.type
_entity_poly.pdbx_seq_one_letter_code
_entity_poly.pdbx_strand_id
1 'polypeptide(L)'
;MALVPTVTRREPAPIEPVSDVSAVKTLFNQLFEAEQTSKTQTAQDLRDKLNELRQKLGDEKFKEALNKLIQEADDKFLQFL
;
A
#
# COMPACT_ATOMS: atom_id res chain seq x y z
N MET A 1 4.64 -40.03 -16.73
CA MET A 1 5.43 -39.29 -15.73
C MET A 1 5.00 -37.83 -15.78
N ALA A 2 4.83 -37.21 -14.62
CA ALA A 2 3.86 -36.15 -14.36
C ALA A 2 4.19 -34.78 -14.98
N LEU A 3 3.15 -34.09 -15.45
CA LEU A 3 3.12 -32.65 -15.74
C LEU A 3 3.14 -31.89 -14.40
N VAL A 4 4.24 -31.22 -14.11
CA VAL A 4 4.30 -30.21 -13.04
C VAL A 4 3.83 -28.87 -13.61
N PRO A 5 2.74 -28.27 -13.12
CA PRO A 5 2.47 -26.88 -13.40
C PRO A 5 3.43 -26.05 -12.54
N THR A 6 4.43 -25.46 -13.18
CA THR A 6 5.16 -24.34 -12.61
C THR A 6 4.14 -23.27 -12.28
N VAL A 7 3.80 -23.15 -10.99
CA VAL A 7 3.18 -21.96 -10.43
C VAL A 7 4.21 -20.88 -10.65
N THR A 8 4.09 -20.17 -11.78
CA THR A 8 4.71 -18.87 -11.96
C THR A 8 4.21 -18.02 -10.81
N ARG A 9 5.07 -17.93 -9.78
CA ARG A 9 5.04 -16.89 -8.77
C ARG A 9 4.68 -15.63 -9.53
N ARG A 10 3.51 -15.06 -9.23
CA ARG A 10 3.25 -13.66 -9.57
C ARG A 10 4.38 -12.88 -8.91
N GLU A 11 5.44 -12.64 -9.65
CA GLU A 11 6.30 -11.50 -9.42
C GLU A 11 5.32 -10.32 -9.30
N PRO A 12 5.20 -9.67 -8.13
CA PRO A 12 4.57 -8.36 -8.13
C PRO A 12 5.37 -7.57 -9.15
N ALA A 13 4.64 -7.06 -10.16
CA ALA A 13 5.16 -6.37 -11.32
C ALA A 13 6.33 -5.45 -10.95
N PRO A 14 7.32 -5.28 -11.84
CA PRO A 14 8.40 -4.34 -11.63
C PRO A 14 7.76 -3.04 -11.20
N ILE A 15 8.07 -2.66 -9.96
CA ILE A 15 7.70 -1.37 -9.44
C ILE A 15 8.51 -0.42 -10.32
N GLU A 16 7.89 0.03 -11.42
CA GLU A 16 8.17 1.29 -12.09
C GLU A 16 8.36 2.37 -11.00
N PRO A 17 8.90 3.56 -11.25
CA PRO A 17 8.83 4.63 -10.27
C PRO A 17 7.35 4.96 -10.04
N VAL A 18 6.69 4.15 -9.22
CA VAL A 18 5.38 4.34 -8.64
C VAL A 18 5.59 5.65 -7.95
N SER A 19 5.04 6.70 -8.56
CA SER A 19 5.05 8.03 -7.97
C SER A 19 4.76 7.86 -6.49
N ASP A 20 5.40 8.62 -5.63
CA ASP A 20 5.32 8.42 -4.17
C ASP A 20 3.87 8.25 -3.69
N VAL A 21 2.93 8.91 -4.37
CA VAL A 21 1.46 8.71 -4.32
C VAL A 21 0.99 7.26 -4.44
N SER A 22 1.42 6.54 -5.48
CA SER A 22 1.08 5.12 -5.72
C SER A 22 1.67 4.21 -4.64
N ALA A 23 2.88 4.49 -4.13
CA ALA A 23 3.44 3.74 -3.02
C ALA A 23 2.63 3.94 -1.73
N VAL A 24 2.25 5.19 -1.42
CA VAL A 24 1.33 5.52 -0.30
C VAL A 24 -0.02 4.82 -0.49
N LYS A 25 -0.59 4.85 -1.69
CA LYS A 25 -1.86 4.17 -2.04
C LYS A 25 -1.81 2.69 -1.74
N THR A 26 -0.77 2.02 -2.21
CA THR A 26 -0.60 0.57 -2.06
C THR A 26 -0.40 0.18 -0.60
N LEU A 27 0.33 0.98 0.19
CA LEU A 27 0.51 0.72 1.62
C LEU A 27 -0.80 0.90 2.39
N PHE A 28 -1.55 1.97 2.15
CA PHE A 28 -2.84 2.18 2.80
C PHE A 28 -3.88 1.12 2.42
N ASN A 29 -3.93 0.68 1.16
CA ASN A 29 -4.86 -0.39 0.76
C ASN A 29 -4.52 -1.71 1.47
N GLN A 30 -3.25 -2.08 1.52
CA GLN A 30 -2.81 -3.25 2.28
C GLN A 30 -3.14 -3.10 3.77
N LEU A 31 -3.01 -1.88 4.32
CA LEU A 31 -3.32 -1.62 5.73
C LEU A 31 -4.80 -1.82 5.98
N PHE A 32 -5.66 -1.29 5.11
CA PHE A 32 -7.10 -1.47 5.16
C PHE A 32 -7.50 -2.95 5.09
N GLU A 33 -6.90 -3.72 4.19
CA GLU A 33 -7.12 -5.17 4.10
C GLU A 33 -6.63 -5.91 5.35
N ALA A 34 -5.48 -5.50 5.91
CA ALA A 34 -4.93 -6.09 7.13
C ALA A 34 -5.81 -5.81 8.36
N GLU A 35 -6.36 -4.59 8.48
CA GLU A 35 -7.29 -4.23 9.55
C GLU A 35 -8.62 -4.98 9.42
N GLN A 36 -9.17 -5.10 8.21
CA GLN A 36 -10.37 -5.91 7.98
C GLN A 36 -10.16 -7.40 8.27
N THR A 37 -8.96 -7.93 8.00
CA THR A 37 -8.63 -9.34 8.23
C THR A 37 -8.11 -9.61 9.65
N SER A 38 -8.15 -8.63 10.56
CA SER A 38 -7.64 -8.71 11.93
C SER A 38 -6.18 -9.17 12.02
N LYS A 39 -5.38 -8.88 10.98
CA LYS A 39 -3.95 -9.20 10.94
C LYS A 39 -3.16 -8.08 11.60
N THR A 40 -3.29 -7.97 12.92
CA THR A 40 -2.71 -6.88 13.72
C THR A 40 -1.21 -6.67 13.47
N GLN A 41 -0.44 -7.76 13.37
CA GLN A 41 1.01 -7.67 13.10
C GLN A 41 1.32 -7.13 11.70
N THR A 42 0.54 -7.54 10.70
CA THR A 42 0.67 -7.01 9.33
C THR A 42 0.25 -5.54 9.27
N ALA A 43 -0.81 -5.16 10.00
CA ALA A 43 -1.23 -3.77 10.08
C ALA A 43 -0.17 -2.88 10.75
N GLN A 44 0.50 -3.38 11.80
CA GLN A 44 1.62 -2.67 12.44
C GLN A 44 2.80 -2.49 11.47
N ASP A 45 3.25 -3.54 10.78
CA ASP A 45 4.33 -3.47 9.79
C ASP A 45 4.02 -2.45 8.67
N LEU A 46 2.77 -2.42 8.20
CA LEU A 46 2.33 -1.49 7.17
C LEU A 46 2.27 -0.03 7.69
N ARG A 47 1.89 0.19 8.95
CA ARG A 47 1.95 1.51 9.59
C ARG A 47 3.39 2.00 9.76
N ASP A 48 4.30 1.13 10.17
CA ASP A 48 5.74 1.44 10.24
C ASP A 48 6.29 1.85 8.87
N LYS A 49 5.98 1.07 7.82
CA LYS A 49 6.37 1.41 6.44
C LYS A 49 5.80 2.75 5.96
N LEU A 50 4.54 3.05 6.29
CA LEU A 50 3.94 4.37 5.99
C LEU A 50 4.69 5.49 6.72
N ASN A 51 5.08 5.27 7.97
CA ASN A 51 5.84 6.25 8.74
C ASN A 51 7.25 6.45 8.16
N GLU A 52 7.97 5.39 7.80
CA GLU A 52 9.26 5.49 7.11
C GLU A 52 9.14 6.26 5.79
N LEU A 53 8.10 5.99 5.02
CA LEU A 53 7.83 6.64 3.75
C LEU A 53 7.50 8.13 3.96
N ARG A 54 6.75 8.47 5.01
CA ARG A 54 6.52 9.85 5.46
C ARG A 54 7.83 10.54 5.87
N GLN A 55 8.73 9.88 6.59
CA GLN A 55 10.02 10.45 6.97
C GLN A 55 10.94 10.67 5.77
N LYS A 56 10.92 9.75 4.80
CA LYS A 56 11.73 9.83 3.57
C LYS A 56 11.27 10.93 2.63
N LEU A 57 9.95 11.11 2.49
CA LEU A 57 9.35 12.12 1.61
C LEU A 57 9.23 13.50 2.27
N GLY A 58 9.11 13.52 3.60
CA GLY A 58 8.73 14.70 4.34
C GLY A 58 7.21 14.84 4.45
N ASP A 59 6.77 15.50 5.52
CA ASP A 59 5.36 15.70 5.84
C ASP A 59 4.57 16.36 4.71
N GLU A 60 5.18 17.33 4.04
CA GLU A 60 4.56 18.09 2.96
C GLU A 60 4.28 17.22 1.74
N LYS A 61 5.27 16.45 1.27
CA LYS A 61 5.11 15.55 0.13
C LYS A 61 4.18 14.38 0.44
N PHE A 62 4.23 13.86 1.66
CA PHE A 62 3.31 12.83 2.11
C PHE A 62 1.86 13.34 2.16
N LYS A 63 1.64 14.57 2.63
CA LYS A 63 0.32 15.22 2.61
C LYS A 63 -0.18 15.51 1.20
N GLU A 64 0.69 15.94 0.28
CA GLU A 64 0.33 16.10 -1.13
C GLU A 64 -0.09 14.75 -1.74
N ALA A 65 0.66 13.69 -1.45
CA ALA A 65 0.34 12.34 -1.89
C ALA A 65 -0.99 11.85 -1.31
N LEU A 66 -1.24 12.06 -0.01
CA LEU A 66 -2.52 11.76 0.63
C LEU A 66 -3.68 12.56 0.04
N ASN A 67 -3.49 13.86 -0.26
CA ASN A 67 -4.56 14.66 -0.85
C ASN A 67 -4.95 14.14 -2.24
N LYS A 68 -3.96 13.86 -3.10
CA LYS A 68 -4.24 13.22 -4.40
C LYS A 68 -4.92 11.88 -4.23
N LEU A 69 -4.45 11.10 -3.26
CA LEU A 69 -5.03 9.81 -2.93
C LEU A 69 -6.49 9.92 -2.52
N ILE A 70 -6.84 10.90 -1.67
CA ILE A 70 -8.22 11.20 -1.23
C ILE A 70 -9.10 11.58 -2.43
N GLN A 71 -8.59 12.37 -3.38
CA GLN A 71 -9.35 12.75 -4.57
C GLN A 71 -9.61 11.56 -5.52
N GLU A 72 -8.73 10.57 -5.52
CA GLU A 72 -8.83 9.36 -6.35
C GLU A 72 -9.35 8.12 -5.59
N ALA A 73 -9.65 8.26 -4.30
CA ALA A 73 -10.04 7.16 -3.44
C ALA A 73 -11.54 6.93 -3.47
N ASP A 74 -11.92 5.66 -3.37
CA ASP A 74 -13.30 5.24 -3.18
C ASP A 74 -13.78 5.57 -1.75
N ASP A 75 -15.09 5.77 -1.60
CA ASP A 75 -15.75 6.13 -0.33
C ASP A 75 -15.35 5.23 0.86
N LYS A 76 -15.16 3.93 0.61
CA LYS A 76 -14.73 2.96 1.64
C LYS A 76 -13.32 3.22 2.15
N PHE A 77 -12.44 3.67 1.26
CA PHE A 77 -11.06 4.01 1.59
C PHE A 77 -11.01 5.37 2.32
N LEU A 78 -11.89 6.31 1.94
CA LEU A 78 -12.06 7.58 2.64
C LEU A 78 -12.61 7.41 4.07
N GLN A 79 -13.46 6.42 4.31
CA GLN A 79 -13.92 6.06 5.66
C GLN A 79 -12.83 5.46 6.54
N PHE A 80 -11.73 4.99 5.94
CA PHE A 80 -10.60 4.39 6.62
C PHE A 80 -9.48 5.39 6.96
N LEU A 81 -9.33 6.45 6.16
CA LEU A 81 -8.37 7.54 6.37
C LEU A 81 -8.75 8.45 7.55
#